data_AF-A0AA36I9A7-F1
#
_entry.id   AF-A0AA36I9A7-F1
#
_cell.length_a   1.000
_cell.length_b   1.000
_cell.length_c   1.000
_cell.angle_alpha   90.00
_cell.angle_beta   90.00
_cell.angle_gamma   90.00
#
_symmetry.space_group_name_H-M   'P 1'
#
loop_
_entity.id
_entity.type
_entity.pdbx_description
1 polymer ?
#
loop_
_entity_poly.entity_id
_entity_poly.type
_entity_poly.pdbx_seq_one_letter_code
_entity_poly.pdbx_strand_id
1 'polypeptide(L)'
;MEKPDFPLPAGKYLVTGAREVTTSLTVSENGTWQLGDGAKLYDVTHLPCRSARYTPASGATCKPTQDLELQFPVVPGAVMPPQAGCNKQDYAVLFVIGVAA
;
A
#
# COMPACT_ATOMS: atom_id res chain seq x y z
N MET A 1 7.55 9.64 -8.38
CA MET A 1 7.15 8.23 -8.59
C MET A 1 6.03 8.26 -9.62
N GLU A 2 6.16 7.52 -10.71
CA GLU A 2 5.11 7.46 -11.73
C GLU A 2 3.82 6.92 -11.13
N LYS A 3 2.68 7.36 -11.68
CA LYS A 3 1.38 6.86 -11.28
C LYS A 3 1.33 5.36 -11.63
N PRO A 4 0.99 4.47 -10.68
CA PRO A 4 0.81 3.06 -11.00
C PRO A 4 -0.46 2.84 -11.81
N ASP A 5 -0.44 1.83 -12.67
CA ASP A 5 -1.66 1.28 -13.25
C ASP A 5 -2.45 0.53 -12.17
N PHE A 6 -3.73 0.86 -12.06
CA PHE A 6 -4.64 0.30 -11.07
C PHE A 6 -6.02 0.02 -11.69
N PRO A 7 -6.66 -1.13 -11.41
CA PRO A 7 -6.17 -2.21 -10.52
C PRO A 7 -5.00 -2.99 -11.13
N LEU A 8 -4.18 -3.61 -10.26
CA LEU A 8 -3.15 -4.56 -10.70
C LEU A 8 -3.87 -5.69 -11.46
N PRO A 9 -3.43 -6.05 -12.68
CA PRO A 9 -4.09 -7.10 -13.46
C PRO A 9 -4.15 -8.44 -12.72
N ALA A 10 -5.10 -9.29 -13.13
CA ALA A 10 -5.13 -10.66 -12.66
C ALA A 10 -3.88 -11.42 -13.11
N GLY A 11 -3.37 -12.28 -12.26
CA GLY A 11 -2.13 -13.02 -12.50
C GLY A 11 -1.43 -13.43 -11.22
N LYS A 12 -0.25 -14.03 -11.38
CA LYS A 12 0.61 -14.44 -10.27
C LYS A 12 1.90 -13.62 -10.31
N TYR A 13 2.25 -13.05 -9.17
CA TYR A 13 3.40 -12.16 -9.01
C TYR A 13 4.33 -12.71 -7.95
N LEU A 14 5.62 -12.46 -8.06
CA LEU A 14 6.57 -12.70 -6.98
C LEU A 14 6.73 -11.41 -6.19
N VAL A 15 6.40 -11.44 -4.90
CA VAL A 15 6.40 -10.27 -4.02
C VAL A 15 7.30 -10.45 -2.81
N THR A 16 7.86 -9.34 -2.35
CA THR A 16 8.70 -9.29 -1.15
C THR A 16 8.58 -7.93 -0.47
N GLY A 17 8.84 -7.94 0.83
CA GLY A 17 9.09 -6.73 1.60
C GLY A 17 10.56 -6.33 1.59
N ALA A 18 11.43 -6.97 0.79
CA ALA A 18 12.89 -6.84 0.88
C ALA A 18 13.41 -7.04 2.32
N ARG A 19 12.74 -7.93 3.07
CA ARG A 19 13.08 -8.34 4.43
C ARG A 19 13.37 -9.83 4.43
N GLU A 20 12.50 -10.62 5.05
CA GLU A 20 12.74 -12.05 5.26
C GLU A 20 11.94 -12.94 4.31
N VAL A 21 10.76 -12.50 3.87
CA VAL A 21 9.83 -13.33 3.10
C VAL A 21 9.70 -12.84 1.66
N THR A 22 9.85 -13.78 0.75
CA THR A 22 9.52 -13.64 -0.68
C THR A 22 8.58 -14.79 -1.03
N THR A 23 7.40 -14.48 -1.59
CA THR A 23 6.37 -15.47 -1.91
C THR A 23 5.53 -15.02 -3.10
N SER A 24 4.63 -15.88 -3.58
CA SER A 24 3.69 -15.54 -4.63
C SER A 24 2.51 -14.69 -4.11
N LEU A 25 2.09 -13.70 -4.90
CA LEU A 25 0.81 -13.02 -4.80
C LEU A 25 -0.04 -13.43 -6.00
N THR A 26 -1.16 -14.10 -5.76
CA THR A 26 -2.14 -14.42 -6.81
C THR A 26 -3.27 -13.39 -6.75
N VAL A 27 -3.53 -12.71 -7.86
CA VAL A 27 -4.63 -11.76 -8.04
C VAL A 27 -5.64 -12.38 -9.01
N SER A 28 -6.89 -12.49 -8.57
CA SER A 28 -8.01 -13.02 -9.35
C SER A 28 -8.62 -11.93 -10.25
N GLU A 29 -9.39 -12.33 -11.27
CA GLU A 29 -10.08 -11.40 -12.19
C GLU A 29 -11.01 -10.40 -11.49
N ASN A 30 -11.60 -10.80 -10.36
CA ASN A 30 -12.47 -9.92 -9.55
C ASN A 30 -11.71 -9.02 -8.56
N GLY A 31 -10.37 -9.01 -8.61
CA GLY A 31 -9.51 -8.21 -7.74
C GLY A 31 -9.29 -8.77 -6.33
N THR A 32 -9.84 -9.94 -6.01
CA THR A 32 -9.45 -10.67 -4.78
C THR A 32 -8.02 -11.19 -4.93
N TRP A 33 -7.30 -11.31 -3.82
CA TRP A 33 -5.92 -11.75 -3.84
C TRP A 33 -5.56 -12.62 -2.64
N GLN A 34 -4.52 -13.43 -2.81
CA GLN A 34 -3.97 -14.31 -1.77
C GLN A 34 -2.44 -14.38 -1.86
N LEU A 35 -1.79 -14.48 -0.70
CA LEU A 35 -0.36 -14.77 -0.60
C LEU A 35 -0.11 -16.29 -0.48
N GLY A 36 0.97 -16.75 -1.11
CA GLY A 36 1.44 -18.12 -1.02
C GLY A 36 2.03 -18.47 0.34
N ASP A 37 2.35 -19.75 0.52
CA ASP A 37 3.16 -20.28 1.64
C ASP A 37 2.62 -19.97 3.05
N GLY A 38 1.34 -19.61 3.18
CA GLY A 38 0.76 -19.17 4.44
C GLY A 38 1.27 -17.81 4.93
N ALA A 39 1.95 -17.04 4.07
CA ALA A 39 2.51 -15.75 4.42
C ALA A 39 1.41 -14.74 4.77
N LYS A 40 1.68 -13.92 5.79
CA LYS A 40 0.82 -12.81 6.19
C LYS A 40 1.20 -11.58 5.40
N LEU A 41 0.24 -10.65 5.24
CA LEU A 41 0.49 -9.37 4.59
C LEU A 41 1.67 -8.61 5.25
N TYR A 42 1.78 -8.71 6.58
CA TYR A 42 2.89 -8.11 7.29
C TYR A 42 4.24 -8.64 6.80
N ASP A 43 4.39 -9.93 6.53
CA ASP A 43 5.69 -10.56 6.21
C ASP A 43 6.29 -10.03 4.91
N VAL A 44 5.44 -9.69 3.94
CA VAL A 44 5.82 -9.17 2.62
C VAL A 44 5.72 -7.65 2.49
N THR A 45 5.35 -6.94 3.57
CA THR A 45 5.32 -5.46 3.57
C THR A 45 6.75 -4.91 3.69
N HIS A 46 7.12 -3.85 2.97
CA HIS A 46 8.49 -3.29 3.07
C HIS A 46 8.79 -2.74 4.47
N LEU A 47 7.81 -2.06 5.10
CA LEU A 47 7.85 -1.38 6.40
C LEU A 47 8.54 -0.01 6.51
N PRO A 48 9.59 0.36 5.76
CA PRO A 48 9.96 1.77 5.69
C PRO A 48 9.05 2.57 4.75
N CYS A 49 8.59 1.97 3.65
CA CYS A 49 7.71 2.65 2.68
C CYS A 49 6.27 2.73 3.20
N ARG A 50 5.63 3.87 2.93
CA ARG A 50 4.26 4.18 3.38
C ARG A 50 3.44 4.75 2.24
N SER A 51 2.18 4.37 2.20
CA SER A 51 1.22 4.94 1.27
C SER A 51 -0.14 4.99 1.95
N ALA A 52 -0.85 6.10 1.77
CA ALA A 52 -2.24 6.22 2.14
C ALA A 52 -3.00 6.98 1.07
N ARG A 53 -4.27 6.62 0.91
CA ARG A 53 -5.21 7.37 0.08
C ARG A 53 -6.10 8.20 1.00
N TYR A 54 -6.13 9.49 0.72
CA TYR A 54 -7.03 10.43 1.37
C TYR A 54 -8.19 10.73 0.42
N THR A 55 -9.41 10.62 0.90
CA THR A 55 -10.62 10.96 0.14
C THR A 55 -11.48 11.93 0.94
N PRO A 56 -12.30 12.79 0.29
CA PRO A 56 -13.23 13.66 0.99
C PRO A 56 -14.10 12.90 2.00
N ALA A 57 -14.13 13.39 3.24
CA ALA A 57 -15.21 13.04 4.17
C ALA A 57 -16.53 13.65 3.66
N SER A 58 -17.67 13.11 4.10
CA SER A 58 -18.99 13.54 3.60
C SER A 58 -19.17 15.07 3.74
N GLY A 59 -19.41 15.75 2.61
CA GLY A 59 -19.59 17.20 2.57
C GLY A 59 -18.33 18.04 2.84
N ALA A 60 -17.16 17.42 3.01
CA ALA A 60 -15.91 18.11 3.28
C ALA A 60 -15.04 18.23 2.03
N THR A 61 -14.12 19.20 2.05
CA THR A 61 -13.04 19.29 1.05
C THR A 61 -11.79 18.63 1.61
N CYS A 62 -11.24 17.65 0.87
CA CYS A 62 -9.98 17.01 1.21
C CYS A 62 -8.88 17.53 0.26
N LYS A 63 -7.97 18.34 0.80
CA LYS A 63 -6.83 18.91 0.07
C LYS A 63 -5.56 18.76 0.92
N PRO A 64 -4.38 18.62 0.30
CA PRO A 64 -3.12 18.76 1.02
C PRO A 64 -3.06 20.12 1.74
N THR A 65 -2.58 20.14 2.98
CA THR A 65 -2.33 21.37 3.76
C THR A 65 -0.91 21.38 4.28
N GLN A 66 -0.43 22.57 4.64
CA GLN A 66 0.87 22.74 5.27
C GLN A 66 0.99 21.95 6.58
N ASP A 67 -0.09 21.86 7.38
CA ASP A 67 -0.12 21.06 8.61
C ASP A 67 0.13 19.57 8.35
N LEU A 68 -0.29 19.05 7.20
CA LEU A 68 -0.01 17.67 6.81
C LEU A 68 1.45 17.51 6.41
N GLU A 69 2.01 18.47 5.66
CA GLU A 69 3.40 18.46 5.22
C GLU A 69 4.38 18.48 6.40
N LEU A 70 4.08 19.26 7.45
CA LEU A 70 4.90 19.35 8.66
C LEU A 70 4.95 18.04 9.48
N GLN A 71 4.07 17.08 9.21
CA GLN A 71 4.09 15.76 9.86
C GLN A 71 5.03 14.77 9.17
N PHE A 72 5.69 15.17 8.07
CA PHE A 72 6.72 14.38 7.40
C PHE A 72 8.12 14.82 7.83
N PRO A 73 9.12 13.91 7.84
CA PRO A 73 9.02 12.49 7.47
C PRO A 73 8.31 11.66 8.54
N VAL A 74 7.48 10.71 8.10
CA VAL A 74 6.78 9.79 9.00
C VAL A 74 7.78 8.79 9.58
N VAL A 75 7.69 8.54 10.90
CA VAL A 75 8.54 7.57 11.59
C VAL A 75 8.35 6.16 10.98
N PRO A 76 9.45 5.42 10.69
CA PRO A 76 9.34 4.04 10.22
C PRO A 76 8.49 3.19 11.17
N GLY A 77 7.56 2.41 10.65
CA GLY A 77 6.60 1.67 11.48
C GLY A 77 5.26 2.39 11.71
N ALA A 78 5.23 3.73 11.73
CA ALA A 78 4.02 4.49 12.05
C ALA A 78 2.97 4.49 10.92
N VAL A 79 1.72 4.82 11.26
CA VAL A 79 0.64 5.05 10.30
C VAL A 79 0.79 6.41 9.61
N MET A 80 0.21 6.57 8.42
CA MET A 80 0.21 7.87 7.74
C MET A 80 -0.59 8.90 8.56
N PRO A 81 -0.16 10.17 8.61
CA PRO A 81 -0.81 11.20 9.44
C PRO A 81 -2.26 11.46 9.01
N PRO A 82 -3.20 11.74 9.93
CA PRO A 82 -4.56 12.12 9.57
C PRO A 82 -4.59 13.50 8.89
N GLN A 83 -5.63 13.76 8.10
CA GLN A 83 -5.86 15.06 7.48
C GLN A 83 -7.29 15.52 7.70
N ALA A 84 -7.46 16.78 8.10
CA ALA A 84 -8.78 17.35 8.36
C ALA A 84 -9.65 17.31 7.09
N GLY A 85 -10.90 16.88 7.25
CA GLY A 85 -11.86 16.75 6.13
C GLY A 85 -11.60 15.56 5.19
N CYS A 86 -10.67 14.67 5.53
CA CYS A 86 -10.36 13.47 4.75
C CYS A 86 -10.66 12.17 5.51
N ASN A 87 -11.26 11.20 4.83
CA ASN A 87 -11.10 9.79 5.17
C ASN A 87 -9.69 9.34 4.77
N LYS A 88 -9.07 8.47 5.57
CA LYS A 88 -7.73 7.94 5.32
C LYS A 88 -7.76 6.41 5.24
N GLN A 89 -7.19 5.86 4.17
CA GLN A 89 -6.94 4.43 4.01
C GLN A 89 -5.43 4.20 3.88
N ASP A 90 -4.83 3.54 4.86
CA ASP A 90 -3.43 3.10 4.78
C ASP A 90 -3.32 1.83 3.92
N TYR A 91 -2.22 1.72 3.18
CA TYR A 91 -1.88 0.56 2.38
C TYR A 91 -0.54 -0.03 2.81
N ALA A 92 -0.47 -1.37 2.82
CA ALA A 92 0.80 -2.08 2.83
C ALA A 92 1.52 -1.84 1.50
N VAL A 93 2.83 -1.61 1.57
CA VAL A 93 3.68 -1.45 0.38
C VAL A 93 4.49 -2.73 0.21
N LEU A 94 4.36 -3.36 -0.95
CA LEU A 94 5.09 -4.57 -1.33
C LEU A 94 5.88 -4.27 -2.60
N PHE A 95 7.01 -4.95 -2.80
CA PHE A 95 7.72 -4.93 -4.08
C PHE A 95 7.34 -6.12 -4.92
N VAL A 96 6.93 -5.87 -6.15
CA VAL A 96 6.79 -6.89 -7.20
C VAL A 96 8.15 -7.02 -7.88
N ILE A 97 8.77 -8.19 -7.78
CA ILE A 97 10.10 -8.46 -8.34
C ILE A 97 10.05 -9.38 -9.56
N GLY A 98 8.87 -9.87 -9.92
CA GLY A 98 8.64 -10.66 -11.12
C GLY A 98 7.18 -11.05 -11.30
N VAL A 99 6.86 -11.54 -12.49
CA VAL A 99 5.62 -12.25 -12.76
C VAL A 99 5.94 -13.73 -12.59
N ALA A 100 5.19 -14.42 -11.75
CA ALA A 100 5.38 -15.85 -11.53
C ALA A 100 4.67 -16.61 -12.67
N ALA A 101 5.36 -17.61 -13.22
CA ALA A 101 4.79 -18.55 -14.19
C ALA A 101 3.71 -19.44 -13.55
#